data_AF-A0A354P9X8-F1
#
_entry.id   AF-A0A354P9X8-F1
#
_cell.length_a   1.000
_cell.length_b   1.000
_cell.length_c   1.000
_cell.angle_alpha   90.00
_cell.angle_beta   90.00
_cell.angle_gamma   90.00
#
_symmetry.space_group_name_H-M   'P 1'
#
loop_
_entity.id
_entity.type
_entity.pdbx_description
1 polymer ?
#
loop_
_entity_poly.entity_id
_entity_poly.type
_entity_poly.pdbx_seq_one_letter_code
_entity_poly.pdbx_strand_id
1 'polypeptide(L)'
;MSREIATTNTQPLTAYLFQASVYKPSQGRIVRQLTALAIWVIVSLGCYRLSILMRGSMPSAPWAEAGIPALLFASGLWFGFRLVNWPRFGDFLISVEAEMAKVTWPGKPELIRASIVVIVTILILAITLFLFDIVWQWFFKLIGVTS
;
A
#
# COMPACT_ATOMS: atom_id res chain seq x y z
N MET A 1 -25.68 -13.55 -34.13
CA MET A 1 -25.75 -14.80 -33.36
C MET A 1 -24.51 -15.63 -33.66
N SER A 2 -23.55 -15.63 -32.74
CA SER A 2 -22.56 -16.70 -32.57
C SER A 2 -21.85 -16.41 -31.27
N ARG A 3 -22.30 -17.11 -30.23
CA ARG A 3 -21.70 -17.13 -28.90
C ARG A 3 -20.28 -17.64 -29.06
N GLU A 4 -19.30 -16.74 -29.10
CA GLU A 4 -17.93 -17.14 -28.77
C GLU A 4 -17.96 -17.53 -27.30
N ILE A 5 -17.94 -18.83 -27.11
CA ILE A 5 -17.75 -19.51 -25.84
C ILE A 5 -16.49 -18.89 -25.26
N ALA A 6 -16.67 -18.05 -24.25
CA ALA A 6 -15.62 -17.75 -23.30
C ALA A 6 -15.25 -19.10 -22.69
N THR A 7 -14.32 -19.80 -23.33
CA THR A 7 -13.61 -20.89 -22.71
C THR A 7 -12.91 -20.24 -21.54
N THR A 8 -13.51 -20.33 -20.35
CA THR A 8 -12.82 -20.13 -19.09
C THR A 8 -11.77 -21.21 -19.05
N ASN A 9 -10.63 -20.90 -19.68
CA ASN A 9 -9.48 -21.76 -19.74
C ASN A 9 -8.92 -21.74 -18.32
N THR A 10 -9.42 -22.65 -17.48
CA THR A 10 -8.92 -22.97 -16.15
C THR A 10 -7.56 -23.66 -16.31
N GLN A 11 -6.63 -22.99 -16.99
CA GLN A 11 -5.24 -23.43 -17.04
C GLN A 11 -4.69 -23.38 -15.62
N PRO A 12 -3.97 -24.42 -15.20
CA PRO A 12 -3.35 -24.44 -13.88
C PRO A 12 -2.35 -23.28 -13.76
N LEU A 13 -2.15 -22.83 -12.52
CA LEU A 13 -1.25 -21.73 -12.16
C LEU A 13 0.15 -21.85 -12.79
N THR A 14 0.63 -23.08 -12.93
CA THR A 14 1.92 -23.44 -13.51
C THR A 14 2.03 -23.09 -14.99
N ALA A 15 0.95 -23.20 -15.78
CA ALA A 15 0.96 -22.86 -17.20
C ALA A 15 1.10 -21.34 -17.43
N TYR A 16 0.50 -20.52 -16.56
CA TYR A 16 0.62 -19.06 -16.61
C TYR A 16 1.99 -18.53 -16.16
N LEU A 17 2.77 -19.30 -15.40
CA LEU A 17 4.13 -18.93 -15.04
C LEU A 17 5.08 -18.94 -16.25
N PHE A 18 4.76 -19.71 -17.30
CA PHE A 18 5.60 -19.85 -18.49
C PHE A 18 5.07 -19.12 -19.73
N GLN A 19 3.78 -18.74 -19.81
CA GLN A 19 3.25 -17.97 -20.94
C GLN A 19 3.46 -16.46 -20.79
N ALA A 20 4.16 -15.83 -21.73
CA ALA A 20 4.46 -14.39 -21.73
C ALA A 20 3.35 -13.52 -22.32
N SER A 21 2.12 -14.04 -22.49
CA SER A 21 1.03 -13.27 -23.08
C SER A 21 0.47 -12.25 -22.08
N VAL A 22 0.48 -10.97 -22.48
CA VAL A 22 -0.16 -9.90 -21.70
C VAL A 22 -1.68 -10.04 -21.80
N TYR A 23 -2.31 -10.42 -20.70
CA TYR A 23 -3.78 -10.48 -20.59
C TYR A 23 -4.36 -9.06 -20.70
N LYS A 24 -5.26 -8.81 -21.67
CA LYS A 24 -5.98 -7.54 -21.93
C LYS A 24 -5.11 -6.27 -21.73
N PRO A 25 -4.21 -5.95 -22.67
CA PRO A 25 -3.22 -4.89 -22.49
C PRO A 25 -3.79 -3.46 -22.43
N SER A 26 -5.02 -3.24 -22.90
CA SER A 26 -5.64 -1.90 -22.97
C SER A 26 -6.41 -1.47 -21.72
N GLN A 27 -6.73 -2.40 -20.80
CA GLN A 27 -7.53 -2.13 -19.59
C GLN A 27 -6.71 -2.35 -18.32
N GLY A 28 -6.89 -1.51 -17.28
CA GLY A 28 -6.19 -1.67 -16.01
C GLY A 28 -4.70 -1.34 -16.03
N ARG A 29 -4.20 -0.64 -17.07
CA ARG A 29 -2.75 -0.44 -17.26
C ARG A 29 -2.11 0.30 -16.08
N ILE A 30 -2.72 1.40 -15.65
CA ILE A 30 -2.18 2.23 -14.56
C ILE A 30 -2.21 1.45 -13.24
N VAL A 31 -3.35 0.84 -12.91
CA VAL A 31 -3.51 0.08 -11.67
C VAL A 31 -2.53 -1.09 -11.60
N ARG A 32 -2.36 -1.84 -12.70
CA ARG A 32 -1.39 -2.95 -12.77
C ARG A 32 0.05 -2.48 -12.61
N GLN A 33 0.44 -1.40 -13.29
CA GLN A 33 1.79 -0.85 -13.16
C GLN A 33 2.06 -0.35 -11.73
N LEU A 34 1.07 0.31 -11.10
CA LEU A 34 1.19 0.78 -9.72
C LEU A 34 1.28 -0.39 -8.72
N THR A 35 0.48 -1.44 -8.89
CA THR A 35 0.56 -2.64 -8.03
C THR A 35 1.88 -3.37 -8.21
N ALA A 36 2.37 -3.51 -9.45
CA ALA A 36 3.68 -4.10 -9.72
C ALA A 36 4.81 -3.28 -9.08
N LEU A 37 4.77 -1.96 -9.22
CA LEU A 37 5.74 -1.05 -8.59
C LEU A 37 5.69 -1.17 -7.07
N ALA A 38 4.50 -1.19 -6.47
CA ALA A 38 4.34 -1.34 -5.02
C ALA A 38 4.95 -2.66 -4.51
N ILE A 39 4.70 -3.77 -5.21
CA ILE A 39 5.32 -5.07 -4.88
C ILE A 39 6.84 -4.97 -4.98
N TRP A 40 7.37 -4.37 -6.05
CA TRP A 40 8.81 -4.20 -6.24
C TRP A 40 9.46 -3.34 -5.16
N VAL A 41 8.80 -2.25 -4.73
CA VAL A 41 9.28 -1.41 -3.63
C VAL A 41 9.32 -2.18 -2.31
N ILE A 42 8.28 -2.96 -2.00
CA ILE A 42 8.23 -3.79 -0.79
C ILE A 42 9.34 -4.85 -0.82
N VAL A 43 9.51 -5.55 -1.95
CA VAL A 43 10.57 -6.56 -2.13
C VAL A 43 11.95 -5.90 -2.01
N SER A 44 12.16 -4.73 -2.62
CA SER A 44 13.42 -3.98 -2.52
C SER A 44 13.75 -3.64 -1.07
N LEU A 45 12.76 -3.13 -0.31
CA LEU A 45 12.96 -2.73 1.07
C LEU A 45 13.23 -3.94 1.97
N GLY A 46 12.53 -5.06 1.74
CA GLY A 46 12.76 -6.32 2.42
C GLY A 46 14.17 -6.87 2.17
N CYS A 47 14.62 -6.87 0.91
CA CYS A 47 15.97 -7.31 0.53
C CYS A 47 17.04 -6.38 1.11
N TYR A 48 16.79 -5.06 1.14
CA TYR A 48 17.69 -4.10 1.77
C TYR A 48 17.83 -4.36 3.28
N ARG A 49 16.71 -4.55 4.00
CA ARG A 49 16.74 -4.87 5.44
C ARG A 49 17.43 -6.20 5.73
N LEU A 50 17.18 -7.21 4.90
CA LEU A 50 17.87 -8.50 5.00
C LEU A 50 19.39 -8.34 4.82
N SER A 51 19.83 -7.55 3.83
CA SER A 51 21.26 -7.33 3.58
C SER A 51 21.98 -6.67 4.75
N ILE A 52 21.33 -5.74 5.47
CA ILE A 52 21.88 -5.10 6.67
C ILE A 52 21.99 -6.10 7.82
N LEU A 53 20.96 -6.94 8.02
CA LEU A 53 20.96 -7.96 9.06
C LEU A 53 22.07 -8.99 8.83
N MET A 54 22.22 -9.48 7.59
CA MET A 54 23.24 -10.48 7.25
C MET A 54 24.67 -9.94 7.42
N ARG A 55 24.92 -8.67 7.06
CA ARG A 55 26.21 -7.98 7.31
C ARG A 55 26.57 -7.91 8.79
N GLY A 56 25.58 -7.76 9.67
CA GLY A 56 25.79 -7.73 11.11
C GLY A 56 26.06 -9.10 11.73
N SER A 57 25.53 -10.17 11.13
CA SER A 57 25.59 -11.53 11.70
C SER A 57 26.67 -12.44 11.10
N MET A 58 27.12 -12.21 9.85
CA MET A 58 28.08 -13.11 9.16
C MET A 58 29.23 -12.37 8.44
N PRO A 59 30.16 -11.71 9.17
CA PRO A 59 31.22 -10.89 8.57
C PRO A 59 32.21 -11.65 7.66
N SER A 60 32.28 -12.98 7.80
CA SER A 60 33.28 -13.83 7.15
C SER A 60 32.87 -14.33 5.76
N ALA A 61 31.64 -14.05 5.30
CA ALA A 61 31.10 -14.57 4.04
C ALA A 61 30.51 -13.46 3.14
N PRO A 62 31.34 -12.59 2.52
CA PRO A 62 30.87 -11.46 1.71
C PRO A 62 30.00 -11.85 0.51
N TRP A 63 30.22 -13.06 -0.03
CA TRP A 63 29.46 -13.59 -1.16
C TRP A 63 28.03 -13.97 -0.76
N ALA A 64 27.82 -14.47 0.47
CA ALA A 64 26.50 -14.84 0.98
C ALA A 64 25.67 -13.59 1.34
N GLU A 65 26.33 -12.55 1.85
CA GLU A 65 25.72 -11.26 2.17
C GLU A 65 25.10 -10.55 0.95
N ALA A 66 25.74 -10.67 -0.23
CA ALA A 66 25.24 -10.07 -1.45
C ALA A 66 24.40 -11.04 -2.29
N GLY A 67 24.79 -12.32 -2.34
CA GLY A 67 24.17 -13.31 -3.21
C GLY A 67 22.73 -13.66 -2.84
N ILE A 68 22.46 -13.88 -1.54
CA ILE A 68 21.12 -14.29 -1.07
C ILE A 68 20.09 -13.16 -1.27
N PRO A 69 20.34 -11.90 -0.83
CA PRO A 69 19.41 -10.82 -1.07
C PRO A 69 19.25 -10.48 -2.56
N ALA A 70 20.29 -10.60 -3.38
CA ALA A 70 20.19 -10.35 -4.82
C ALA A 70 19.33 -11.39 -5.55
N LEU A 71 19.45 -12.67 -5.21
CA LEU A 71 18.61 -13.74 -5.77
C LEU A 71 17.14 -13.60 -5.33
N LEU A 72 16.91 -13.27 -4.05
CA LEU A 72 15.57 -12.98 -3.54
C LEU A 72 14.96 -11.75 -4.20
N PHE A 73 15.78 -10.73 -4.48
CA PHE A 73 15.33 -9.55 -5.20
C PHE A 73 14.91 -9.89 -6.63
N ALA A 74 15.75 -10.59 -7.39
CA ALA A 74 15.47 -10.97 -8.77
C ALA A 74 14.22 -11.88 -8.87
N SER A 75 14.11 -12.87 -7.99
CA SER A 75 12.92 -13.73 -7.92
C SER A 75 11.67 -12.94 -7.54
N GLY A 76 11.76 -12.04 -6.55
CA GLY A 76 10.64 -11.20 -6.13
C GLY A 76 10.17 -10.23 -7.22
N LEU A 77 11.07 -9.66 -8.01
CA LEU A 77 10.72 -8.84 -9.18
C LEU A 77 9.95 -9.66 -10.24
N TRP A 78 10.45 -10.86 -10.54
CA TRP A 78 9.83 -11.78 -11.50
C TRP A 78 8.45 -12.25 -11.06
N PHE A 79 8.33 -12.71 -9.81
CA PHE A 79 7.06 -13.13 -9.23
C PHE A 79 6.07 -11.98 -9.14
N GLY A 80 6.51 -10.78 -8.77
CA GLY A 80 5.66 -9.58 -8.74
C GLY A 80 5.09 -9.23 -10.11
N PHE A 81 5.93 -9.26 -11.15
CA PHE A 81 5.47 -9.04 -12.53
C PHE A 81 4.47 -10.11 -12.99
N ARG A 82 4.73 -11.38 -12.65
CA ARG A 82 3.87 -12.50 -13.04
C ARG A 82 2.53 -12.51 -12.32
N LEU A 83 2.52 -12.19 -11.03
CA LEU A 83 1.30 -12.15 -10.22
C LEU A 83 0.33 -11.09 -10.74
N VAL A 84 0.83 -9.91 -11.12
CA VAL A 84 0.03 -8.82 -11.70
C VAL A 84 -0.55 -9.17 -13.08
N ASN A 85 0.12 -10.04 -13.82
CA ASN A 85 -0.31 -10.46 -15.16
C ASN A 85 -1.21 -11.70 -15.16
N TRP A 86 -1.51 -12.28 -14.00
CA TRP A 86 -2.39 -13.43 -13.89
C TRP A 86 -3.87 -13.03 -14.13
N PRO A 87 -4.59 -13.64 -15.09
CA PRO A 87 -5.97 -13.28 -15.45
C PRO A 87 -6.93 -13.01 -14.29
N ARG A 88 -6.96 -13.86 -13.25
CA ARG A 88 -7.85 -13.67 -12.09
C ARG A 88 -7.57 -12.39 -11.32
N PHE A 89 -6.29 -12.11 -11.09
CA PHE A 89 -5.87 -10.90 -10.37
C PHE A 89 -5.99 -9.66 -11.27
N GLY A 90 -5.71 -9.79 -12.57
CA GLY A 90 -5.91 -8.73 -13.55
C GLY A 90 -7.37 -8.30 -13.69
N ASP A 91 -8.33 -9.24 -13.77
CA ASP A 91 -9.76 -8.91 -13.81
C ASP A 91 -10.23 -8.24 -12.52
N PHE A 92 -9.68 -8.63 -11.35
CA PHE A 92 -9.91 -7.92 -10.09
C PHE A 92 -9.41 -6.46 -10.14
N LEU A 93 -8.16 -6.24 -10.58
CA LEU A 93 -7.60 -4.89 -10.67
C LEU A 93 -8.39 -3.99 -11.64
N ILE A 94 -8.89 -4.55 -12.74
CA ILE A 94 -9.77 -3.84 -13.68
C ILE A 94 -11.10 -3.48 -13.00
N SER A 95 -11.69 -4.39 -12.21
CA SER A 95 -12.93 -4.09 -11.47
C SER A 95 -12.72 -2.99 -10.42
N VAL A 96 -11.56 -2.98 -9.74
CA VAL A 96 -11.19 -1.93 -8.78
C VAL A 96 -10.99 -0.60 -9.49
N GLU A 97 -10.34 -0.58 -10.66
CA GLU A 97 -10.21 0.63 -11.48
C GLU A 97 -11.60 1.20 -11.84
N ALA A 98 -12.52 0.34 -12.27
CA ALA A 98 -13.89 0.74 -12.59
C ALA A 98 -14.67 1.23 -11.37
N GLU A 99 -14.42 0.66 -10.17
CA GLU A 99 -15.04 1.12 -8.93
C GLU A 99 -14.46 2.46 -8.48
N MET A 100 -13.14 2.63 -8.58
CA MET A 100 -12.45 3.88 -8.28
C MET A 100 -12.89 5.01 -9.22
N ALA A 101 -13.23 4.71 -10.47
CA ALA A 101 -13.78 5.69 -11.41
C ALA A 101 -15.16 6.23 -11.01
N LYS A 102 -15.91 5.51 -10.16
CA LYS A 102 -17.18 5.99 -9.59
C LYS A 102 -16.98 6.92 -8.41
N VAL A 103 -15.80 6.89 -7.77
CA VAL A 103 -15.49 7.73 -6.62
C VAL A 103 -15.21 9.15 -7.08
N THR A 104 -16.15 10.06 -6.83
CA THR A 104 -15.96 11.48 -7.06
C THR A 104 -15.19 12.08 -5.90
N TRP A 105 -13.91 12.36 -6.11
CA TRP A 105 -13.10 13.06 -5.10
C TRP A 105 -13.49 14.54 -5.04
N PRO A 106 -13.65 15.10 -3.83
CA PRO A 106 -13.97 16.51 -3.66
C PRO A 106 -12.88 17.39 -4.27
N GLY A 107 -13.29 18.50 -4.87
CA GLY A 107 -12.36 19.46 -5.45
C GLY A 107 -11.49 20.13 -4.38
N LYS A 108 -10.33 20.68 -4.78
CA LYS A 108 -9.46 21.47 -3.88
C LYS A 108 -10.20 22.49 -3.00
N PRO A 109 -11.13 23.33 -3.52
CA PRO A 109 -11.82 24.30 -2.67
C PRO A 109 -12.78 23.67 -1.67
N GLU A 110 -13.40 22.53 -2.01
CA GLU A 110 -14.30 21.80 -1.12
C GLU A 110 -13.51 21.14 0.02
N LEU A 111 -12.39 20.50 -0.31
CA LEU A 111 -11.44 19.94 0.66
C LEU A 111 -10.99 20.98 1.68
N ILE A 112 -10.59 22.18 1.22
CA ILE A 112 -10.13 23.25 2.12
C ILE A 112 -11.26 23.71 3.04
N ARG A 113 -12.48 23.92 2.52
CA ARG A 113 -13.63 24.32 3.34
C ARG A 113 -13.96 23.27 4.39
N ALA A 114 -14.00 21.99 4.00
CA ALA A 114 -14.27 20.89 4.93
C ALA A 114 -13.18 20.77 6.01
N SER A 115 -11.90 20.86 5.63
CA SER A 115 -10.79 20.79 6.58
C SER A 115 -10.74 21.99 7.53
N ILE A 116 -11.04 23.21 7.08
CA ILE A 116 -11.07 24.40 7.95
C ILE A 116 -12.10 24.22 9.07
N VAL A 117 -13.29 23.71 8.77
CA VAL A 117 -14.32 23.45 9.80
C VAL A 117 -13.77 22.49 10.85
N VAL A 118 -13.16 21.37 10.42
CA VAL A 118 -12.57 20.39 11.33
C VAL A 118 -11.47 21.02 12.19
N ILE A 119 -10.54 21.76 11.59
CA ILE A 119 -9.45 22.44 12.33
C ILE A 119 -10.01 23.40 13.38
N VAL A 120 -11.01 24.21 13.02
CA VAL A 120 -11.65 25.14 13.96
C VAL A 120 -12.34 24.38 15.10
N THR A 121 -13.06 23.29 14.81
CA THR A 121 -13.71 22.48 15.86
C THR A 121 -12.71 21.85 16.82
N ILE A 122 -11.58 21.33 16.31
CA ILE A 122 -10.51 20.76 17.14
C ILE A 122 -9.86 21.85 18.00
N LEU A 123 -9.65 23.05 17.44
CA LEU A 123 -9.05 24.18 18.16
C LEU A 123 -9.95 24.65 19.31
N ILE A 124 -11.26 24.79 19.06
CA ILE A 124 -12.23 25.15 20.11
C ILE A 124 -12.22 24.09 21.20
N LEU A 125 -12.28 22.80 20.84
CA LEU A 125 -12.25 21.70 21.80
C LEU A 125 -10.95 21.70 22.62
N ALA A 126 -9.80 21.95 21.99
CA ALA A 126 -8.52 22.07 22.66
C ALA A 126 -8.49 23.21 23.69
N ILE A 127 -9.02 24.39 23.33
CA ILE A 127 -9.14 25.53 24.26
C ILE A 127 -10.07 25.18 25.42
N THR A 128 -11.22 24.55 25.14
CA THR A 128 -12.17 24.15 26.18
C THR A 128 -11.55 23.15 27.17
N LEU A 129 -10.85 22.13 26.66
CA LEU A 129 -10.13 21.18 27.52
C LEU A 129 -9.04 21.87 28.35
N PHE A 130 -8.26 22.75 27.73
CA PHE A 130 -7.22 23.52 28.43
C PHE A 130 -7.81 24.41 29.55
N LEU A 131 -8.97 25.02 29.33
CA LEU A 131 -9.66 25.78 30.37
C LEU A 131 -10.11 24.87 31.52
N PHE A 132 -10.65 23.68 31.22
CA PHE A 132 -10.98 22.71 32.26
C PHE A 132 -9.73 22.28 33.03
N ASP A 133 -8.61 22.04 32.37
CA ASP A 133 -7.34 21.71 33.04
C ASP A 133 -6.94 22.81 34.03
N ILE A 134 -7.04 24.08 33.65
CA ILE A 134 -6.74 25.22 34.54
C ILE A 134 -7.70 25.25 35.73
N VAL A 135 -9.01 25.11 35.48
CA VAL A 135 -10.04 25.13 36.54
C VAL A 135 -9.80 24.00 37.53
N TRP A 136 -9.52 22.78 37.05
CA TRP A 136 -9.22 21.64 37.89
C TRP A 136 -7.92 21.81 38.67
N GLN A 137 -6.86 22.31 38.05
CA GLN A 137 -5.61 22.61 38.75
C GLN A 137 -5.80 23.65 39.86
N TRP A 138 -6.56 24.72 39.60
CA TRP A 138 -6.87 25.73 40.60
C TRP A 138 -7.70 25.16 41.76
N PHE A 139 -8.72 24.36 41.44
CA PHE A 139 -9.57 23.69 42.42
C PHE A 139 -8.78 22.72 43.31
N PHE A 140 -7.90 21.89 42.73
CA PHE A 140 -7.07 20.95 43.50
C PHE A 140 -6.01 21.64 44.36
N LYS A 141 -5.46 22.78 43.90
CA LYS A 141 -4.60 23.64 44.72
C LYS A 141 -5.35 24.21 45.92
N LEU A 142 -6.59 24.64 45.73
CA LEU A 142 -7.43 25.20 46.81
C LEU A 142 -7.74 24.15 47.90
N ILE A 143 -7.90 22.88 47.52
CA ILE A 143 -8.15 21.76 48.46
C ILE A 143 -6.83 21.24 49.08
N GLY A 144 -5.66 21.72 48.64
CA GLY A 144 -4.37 21.36 49.20
C GLY A 144 -3.87 19.95 48.84
N VAL A 145 -4.46 19.33 47.81
CA VAL A 145 -4.04 17.99 47.31
C VAL A 145 -2.75 18.08 46.50
N THR A 146 -2.48 19.23 45.88
CA THR A 146 -1.28 19.47 45.06
C THR A 146 -0.71 20.84 45.39
N SER A 147 0.59 20.91 45.77
CA SER A 147 1.34 22.18 45.91
C SER A 147 1.39 22.99 44.61
#